data_AF-A0A518FTS5-F1
#
_entry.id   AF-A0A518FTS5-F1
#
_cell.length_a   1.000
_cell.length_b   1.000
_cell.length_c   1.000
_cell.angle_alpha   90.00
_cell.angle_beta   90.00
_cell.angle_gamma   90.00
#
_symmetry.space_group_name_H-M   'P 1'
#
loop_
_entity.id
_entity.type
_entity.pdbx_description
1 polymer ?
#
loop_
_entity_poly.entity_id
_entity_poly.type
_entity_poly.pdbx_seq_one_letter_code
_entity_poly.pdbx_strand_id
1 'polypeptide(L)'
;MSYITRILFLLGIAATIFGVMESMLAFNGTSEPEEVTLTALGQPDGTDNVHLTITDFEYGEGVVFEEKKNGDWNQIWIPLVLPGETWTERPIVANTSAVKNEVDLEQLVQRRSLTGVVTNISKGLGGEKKKQFNMMYPDVNLDEALVFQVDRRFPSLLFTIPLTLVGVVLLLVAAGITFGFFKHKEKPAAEHQMDSGSAWAEESDNSEENINHRPEDRNN
;
A
#
# COMPACT_ATOMS: atom_id res chain seq x y z
N MET A 1 -25.39 7.77 -3.82
CA MET A 1 -24.37 6.81 -4.30
C MET A 1 -24.60 5.50 -3.56
N SER A 2 -24.82 4.38 -4.27
CA SER A 2 -25.06 3.08 -3.63
C SER A 2 -23.79 2.58 -2.92
N TYR A 3 -23.94 1.66 -1.97
CA TYR A 3 -22.81 1.02 -1.29
C TYR A 3 -21.85 0.35 -2.30
N ILE A 4 -22.39 -0.30 -3.33
CA ILE A 4 -21.61 -0.95 -4.39
C ILE A 4 -20.73 0.07 -5.12
N THR A 5 -21.27 1.22 -5.53
CA THR A 5 -20.48 2.27 -6.21
C THR A 5 -19.36 2.80 -5.33
N ARG A 6 -19.58 2.95 -4.01
CA ARG A 6 -18.53 3.38 -3.06
C ARG A 6 -17.41 2.35 -2.97
N ILE A 7 -17.74 1.06 -2.88
CA ILE A 7 -16.75 -0.03 -2.82
C ILE A 7 -15.91 -0.05 -4.10
N LEU A 8 -16.55 -0.01 -5.28
CA LEU A 8 -15.84 0.02 -6.57
C LEU A 8 -14.90 1.23 -6.67
N PHE A 9 -15.35 2.39 -6.21
CA PHE A 9 -14.54 3.61 -6.21
C PHE A 9 -13.30 3.47 -5.31
N LEU A 10 -13.47 2.99 -4.07
CA LEU A 10 -12.36 2.82 -3.13
C LEU A 10 -11.35 1.77 -3.62
N LEU A 11 -11.84 0.64 -4.15
CA LEU A 11 -10.97 -0.38 -4.76
C LEU A 11 -10.23 0.18 -5.98
N GLY A 12 -10.91 0.97 -6.82
CA GLY A 12 -10.31 1.64 -7.96
C GLY A 12 -9.18 2.59 -7.56
N ILE A 13 -9.39 3.42 -6.53
CA ILE A 13 -8.35 4.32 -5.99
C ILE A 13 -7.16 3.50 -5.49
N ALA A 14 -7.40 2.50 -4.63
CA ALA A 14 -6.34 1.72 -4.01
C ALA A 14 -5.50 0.98 -5.07
N ALA A 15 -6.14 0.31 -6.03
CA ALA A 15 -5.46 -0.39 -7.11
C ALA A 15 -4.67 0.57 -8.02
N THR A 16 -5.21 1.76 -8.31
CA THR A 16 -4.52 2.77 -9.13
C THR A 16 -3.30 3.33 -8.41
N ILE A 17 -3.42 3.71 -7.13
CA ILE A 17 -2.28 4.23 -6.35
C ILE A 17 -1.18 3.18 -6.26
N PHE A 18 -1.53 1.95 -5.88
CA PHE A 18 -0.56 0.86 -5.78
C PHE A 18 0.12 0.57 -7.12
N GLY A 19 -0.67 0.47 -8.19
CA GLY A 19 -0.17 0.24 -9.54
C GLY A 19 0.75 1.35 -10.05
N VAL A 20 0.44 2.61 -9.77
CA VAL A 20 1.31 3.75 -10.12
C VAL A 20 2.63 3.68 -9.34
N MET A 21 2.60 3.41 -8.03
CA MET A 21 3.81 3.31 -7.22
C MET A 21 4.75 2.20 -7.70
N GLU A 22 4.22 1.00 -7.94
CA GLU A 22 5.01 -0.12 -8.47
C GLU A 22 5.49 0.15 -9.90
N SER A 23 4.72 0.87 -10.72
CA SER A 23 5.14 1.24 -12.08
C SER A 23 6.30 2.23 -12.04
N MET A 24 6.26 3.23 -11.14
CA MET A 24 7.36 4.18 -10.97
C MET A 24 8.66 3.46 -10.57
N LEU A 25 8.58 2.47 -9.67
CA LEU A 25 9.73 1.63 -9.33
C LEU A 25 10.22 0.82 -10.54
N ALA A 26 9.31 0.24 -11.31
CA ALA A 26 9.64 -0.53 -12.49
C ALA A 26 10.26 0.31 -13.63
N PHE A 27 9.91 1.59 -13.73
CA PHE A 27 10.50 2.51 -14.70
C PHE A 27 11.88 3.05 -14.30
N ASN A 28 12.24 2.96 -13.02
CA ASN A 28 13.52 3.42 -12.49
C ASN A 28 14.53 2.27 -12.31
N GLY A 29 14.29 1.09 -12.87
CA GLY A 29 15.22 -0.03 -12.72
C GLY A 29 14.94 -1.21 -13.63
N THR A 30 15.70 -2.28 -13.43
CA THR A 30 15.60 -3.53 -14.20
C THR A 30 15.27 -4.72 -13.30
N SER A 31 14.72 -5.79 -13.90
CA SER A 31 14.45 -7.03 -13.18
C SER A 31 15.72 -7.73 -12.70
N GLU A 32 16.85 -7.49 -13.36
CA GLU A 32 18.16 -7.98 -12.91
C GLU A 32 18.77 -6.96 -11.95
N PRO A 33 19.25 -7.40 -10.77
CA PRO A 33 19.91 -6.52 -9.82
C PRO A 33 21.28 -6.11 -10.33
N GLU A 34 21.62 -4.84 -10.17
CA GLU A 34 22.96 -4.30 -10.44
C GLU A 34 23.82 -4.38 -9.17
N GLU A 35 25.04 -4.91 -9.29
CA GLU A 35 25.99 -4.93 -8.17
C GLU A 35 26.62 -3.55 -7.98
N VAL A 36 26.55 -3.01 -6.76
CA VAL A 36 27.06 -1.67 -6.42
C VAL A 36 27.69 -1.67 -5.03
N THR A 37 28.75 -0.89 -4.83
CA THR A 37 29.34 -0.70 -3.49
C THR A 37 28.53 0.33 -2.71
N LEU A 38 28.55 0.26 -1.38
CA LEU A 38 27.88 1.25 -0.55
C LEU A 38 28.38 2.68 -0.83
N THR A 39 29.69 2.85 -1.04
CA THR A 39 30.31 4.13 -1.38
C THR A 39 29.71 4.73 -2.66
N ALA A 40 29.58 3.92 -3.71
CA ALA A 40 29.01 4.37 -4.98
C ALA A 40 27.54 4.75 -4.80
N LEU A 41 26.73 3.89 -4.17
CA LEU A 41 25.32 4.16 -3.91
C LEU A 41 25.07 5.44 -3.10
N GLY A 42 26.01 5.78 -2.20
CA GLY A 42 25.94 6.99 -1.39
C GLY A 42 26.18 8.30 -2.13
N GLN A 43 26.54 8.27 -3.42
CA GLN A 43 26.69 9.45 -4.26
C GLN A 43 25.35 9.92 -4.84
N PRO A 44 25.18 11.21 -5.20
CA PRO A 44 23.94 11.71 -5.83
C PRO A 44 23.53 10.94 -7.09
N ASP A 45 24.50 10.49 -7.87
CA ASP A 45 24.40 9.77 -9.15
C ASP A 45 24.97 8.34 -9.05
N GLY A 46 24.90 7.74 -7.86
CA GLY A 46 25.53 6.46 -7.55
C GLY A 46 25.06 5.22 -8.33
N THR A 47 23.89 5.30 -8.98
CA THR A 47 23.29 4.21 -9.76
C THR A 47 22.13 4.71 -10.62
N ASP A 48 21.94 4.11 -11.80
CA ASP A 48 20.78 4.31 -12.68
C ASP A 48 19.67 3.26 -12.44
N ASN A 49 19.95 2.24 -11.63
CA ASN A 49 19.05 1.14 -11.31
C ASN A 49 18.63 1.18 -9.83
N VAL A 50 17.34 1.00 -9.54
CA VAL A 50 16.86 0.86 -8.16
C VAL A 50 16.92 -0.57 -7.62
N HIS A 51 17.07 -1.59 -8.47
CA HIS A 51 17.23 -2.98 -8.06
C HIS A 51 18.70 -3.31 -7.95
N LEU A 52 19.19 -3.49 -6.73
CA LEU A 52 20.62 -3.49 -6.44
C LEU A 52 21.02 -4.67 -5.58
N THR A 53 22.27 -5.10 -5.76
CA THR A 53 23.02 -5.90 -4.79
C THR A 53 24.12 -5.03 -4.21
N ILE A 54 23.96 -4.59 -2.97
CA ILE A 54 24.92 -3.73 -2.27
C ILE A 54 26.02 -4.60 -1.66
N THR A 55 27.27 -4.18 -1.84
CA THR A 55 28.48 -4.75 -1.23
C THR A 55 29.29 -3.68 -0.49
N ASP A 56 30.40 -4.07 0.15
CA ASP A 56 31.33 -3.18 0.85
C ASP A 56 30.69 -2.27 1.92
N PHE A 57 29.84 -2.87 2.76
CA PHE A 57 29.20 -2.20 3.88
C PHE A 57 29.47 -2.93 5.21
N GLU A 58 29.28 -2.19 6.30
CA GLU A 58 29.11 -2.69 7.66
C GLU A 58 27.73 -2.30 8.18
N TYR A 59 27.22 -3.08 9.13
CA TYR A 59 25.98 -2.73 9.84
C TYR A 59 26.32 -1.75 10.96
N GLY A 60 25.75 -0.55 10.92
CA GLY A 60 25.91 0.41 12.00
C GLY A 60 25.09 0.02 13.24
N GLU A 61 25.45 0.60 14.38
CA GLU A 61 24.70 0.45 15.62
C GLU A 61 23.27 1.04 15.52
N GLY A 62 22.46 0.82 16.57
CA GLY A 62 21.17 1.50 16.66
C GLY A 62 20.09 0.98 15.71
N VAL A 63 19.82 -0.33 15.77
CA VAL A 63 18.69 -0.93 15.05
C VAL A 63 17.37 -0.38 15.57
N VAL A 64 16.56 0.15 14.65
CA VAL A 64 15.18 0.55 14.94
C VAL A 64 14.25 -0.57 14.48
N PHE A 65 13.24 -0.92 15.27
CA PHE A 65 12.23 -1.91 14.88
C PHE A 65 10.83 -1.48 15.28
N GLU A 66 9.85 -2.02 14.56
CA GLU A 66 8.44 -1.94 14.91
C GLU A 66 7.99 -3.29 15.43
N GLU A 67 7.51 -3.32 16.67
CA GLU A 67 7.00 -4.54 17.28
C GLU A 67 5.50 -4.70 17.00
N LYS A 68 5.07 -5.93 16.74
CA LYS A 68 3.65 -6.30 16.66
C LYS A 68 3.11 -6.57 18.05
N LYS A 69 1.78 -6.66 18.16
CA LYS A 69 1.09 -7.00 19.42
C LYS A 69 1.49 -8.37 20.01
N ASN A 70 2.03 -9.28 19.21
CA ASN A 70 2.45 -10.61 19.64
C ASN A 70 3.94 -10.71 20.01
N GLY A 71 4.69 -9.60 19.97
CA GLY A 71 6.12 -9.56 20.26
C GLY A 71 7.04 -9.71 19.04
N ASP A 72 6.51 -10.18 17.90
CA ASP A 72 7.32 -10.29 16.68
C ASP A 72 7.60 -8.92 16.09
N TRP A 73 8.76 -8.78 15.44
CA TRP A 73 9.04 -7.59 14.67
C TRP A 73 8.24 -7.57 13.35
N ASN A 74 7.60 -6.44 13.11
CA ASN A 74 6.93 -6.14 11.86
C ASN A 74 7.95 -5.80 10.78
N GLN A 75 8.86 -4.89 11.13
CA GLN A 75 9.82 -4.28 10.24
C GLN A 75 11.00 -3.76 11.05
N ILE A 76 12.19 -3.81 10.48
CA ILE A 76 13.42 -3.26 11.06
C ILE A 76 14.09 -2.29 10.11
N TRP A 77 14.90 -1.39 10.68
CA TRP A 77 15.72 -0.41 9.99
C TRP A 77 17.12 -0.48 10.59
N ILE A 78 18.12 -0.70 9.74
CA ILE A 78 19.53 -0.84 10.13
C ILE A 78 20.37 0.15 9.31
N PRO A 79 21.20 0.98 9.93
CA PRO A 79 22.19 1.78 9.21
C PRO A 79 23.14 0.90 8.40
N LEU A 80 23.38 1.26 7.16
CA LEU A 80 24.50 0.74 6.39
C LEU A 80 25.59 1.81 6.37
N VAL A 81 26.77 1.46 6.87
CA VAL A 81 27.92 2.36 6.98
C VAL A 81 29.12 1.78 6.24
N LEU A 82 30.06 2.65 5.87
CA LEU A 82 31.35 2.25 5.32
C LEU A 82 32.21 1.62 6.41
N PRO A 83 33.22 0.80 6.04
CA PRO A 83 34.17 0.24 7.00
C PRO A 83 34.76 1.29 7.95
N GLY A 84 34.67 1.03 9.25
CA GLY A 84 35.06 1.99 10.28
C GLY A 84 33.96 2.99 10.64
N GLU A 85 32.69 2.56 10.55
CA GLU A 85 31.50 3.29 11.00
C GLU A 85 31.30 4.68 10.40
N THR A 86 31.78 4.89 9.16
CA THR A 86 31.65 6.18 8.49
C THR A 86 30.42 6.17 7.58
N TRP A 87 29.57 7.20 7.69
CA TRP A 87 28.44 7.37 6.78
C TRP A 87 28.92 7.81 5.40
N THR A 88 28.22 7.36 4.37
CA THR A 88 28.30 7.92 3.02
C THR A 88 27.75 9.35 2.98
N GLU A 89 28.04 10.09 1.91
CA GLU A 89 27.50 11.43 1.69
C GLU A 89 25.97 11.47 1.78
N ARG A 90 25.30 10.51 1.14
CA ARG A 90 23.88 10.23 1.35
C ARG A 90 23.73 9.00 2.23
N PRO A 91 23.25 9.12 3.48
CA PRO A 91 23.08 7.99 4.38
C PRO A 91 22.20 6.89 3.77
N ILE A 92 22.54 5.62 3.97
CA ILE A 92 21.70 4.50 3.53
C ILE A 92 21.20 3.74 4.76
N VAL A 93 19.89 3.49 4.79
CA VAL A 93 19.25 2.69 5.83
C VAL A 93 18.62 1.47 5.17
N ALA A 94 19.12 0.29 5.53
CA ALA A 94 18.52 -0.97 5.16
C ALA A 94 17.19 -1.14 5.91
N ASN A 95 16.17 -1.58 5.18
CA ASN A 95 14.84 -1.84 5.70
C ASN A 95 14.42 -3.25 5.32
N THR A 96 13.87 -4.02 6.26
CA THR A 96 13.31 -5.33 5.93
C THR A 96 12.16 -5.72 6.85
N SER A 97 11.22 -6.47 6.28
CA SER A 97 10.16 -7.16 7.02
C SER A 97 10.43 -8.67 7.15
N ALA A 98 11.54 -9.19 6.64
CA ALA A 98 11.86 -10.62 6.75
C ALA A 98 12.33 -11.02 8.15
N VAL A 99 12.98 -10.10 8.88
CA VAL A 99 13.45 -10.35 10.24
C VAL A 99 12.31 -10.22 11.25
N LYS A 100 12.05 -11.28 12.02
CA LYS A 100 10.95 -11.33 13.00
C LYS A 100 11.41 -11.29 14.45
N ASN A 101 12.68 -11.56 14.69
CA ASN A 101 13.28 -11.68 16.02
C ASN A 101 14.80 -11.51 15.94
N GLU A 102 15.46 -11.57 17.09
CA GLU A 102 16.92 -11.45 17.22
C GLU A 102 17.68 -12.52 16.42
N VAL A 103 17.20 -13.77 16.39
CA VAL A 103 17.87 -14.86 15.67
C VAL A 103 17.89 -14.60 14.17
N ASP A 104 16.80 -14.07 13.62
CA ASP A 104 16.73 -13.68 12.21
C ASP A 104 17.66 -12.48 11.92
N LEU A 105 17.84 -11.58 12.89
CA LEU A 105 18.74 -10.43 12.78
C LEU A 105 20.19 -10.87 12.76
N GLU A 106 20.57 -11.79 13.65
CA GLU A 106 21.90 -12.40 13.68
C GLU A 106 22.26 -13.05 12.34
N GLN A 107 21.30 -13.70 11.67
CA GLN A 107 21.50 -14.26 10.34
C GLN A 107 21.62 -13.18 9.26
N LEU A 108 20.84 -12.11 9.36
CA LEU A 108 20.92 -10.99 8.43
C LEU A 108 22.29 -10.31 8.51
N VAL A 109 22.79 -10.02 9.71
CA VAL A 109 24.05 -9.28 9.91
C VAL A 109 25.30 -10.07 9.49
N GLN A 110 25.17 -11.38 9.25
CA GLN A 110 26.24 -12.20 8.70
C GLN A 110 26.37 -12.06 7.17
N ARG A 111 25.37 -11.49 6.49
CA ARG A 111 25.40 -11.32 5.03
C ARG A 111 26.38 -10.20 4.66
N ARG A 112 27.27 -10.49 3.70
CA ARG A 112 28.23 -9.51 3.14
C ARG A 112 27.72 -8.77 1.90
N SER A 113 26.55 -9.20 1.41
CA SER A 113 25.86 -8.61 0.26
C SER A 113 24.37 -8.58 0.56
N LEU A 114 23.70 -7.48 0.19
CA LEU A 114 22.25 -7.35 0.33
C LEU A 114 21.63 -7.03 -1.01
N THR A 115 20.68 -7.86 -1.44
CA THR A 115 19.89 -7.59 -2.65
C THR A 115 18.54 -6.99 -2.26
N GLY A 116 18.09 -5.98 -3.00
CA GLY A 116 16.89 -5.27 -2.63
C GLY A 116 16.57 -4.11 -3.57
N VAL A 117 15.61 -3.28 -3.17
CA VAL A 117 15.13 -2.16 -3.97
C VAL A 117 15.28 -0.85 -3.22
N VAL A 118 15.86 0.16 -3.86
CA VAL A 118 15.84 1.54 -3.35
C VAL A 118 14.45 2.12 -3.57
N THR A 119 13.76 2.47 -2.48
CA THR A 119 12.33 2.84 -2.55
C THR A 119 12.07 4.32 -2.38
N ASN A 120 13.10 5.09 -2.04
CA ASN A 120 12.93 6.48 -1.69
C ASN A 120 14.06 7.36 -2.22
N ILE A 121 14.08 7.54 -3.53
CA ILE A 121 15.11 8.34 -4.21
C ILE A 121 14.94 9.83 -3.86
N SER A 122 13.69 10.27 -3.59
CA SER A 122 13.35 11.70 -3.49
C SER A 122 12.73 12.14 -2.16
N LYS A 123 12.39 11.23 -1.24
CA LYS A 123 11.97 11.60 0.12
C LYS A 123 12.96 10.94 1.07
N GLY A 124 13.37 11.62 2.13
CA GLY A 124 14.24 11.01 3.13
C GLY A 124 13.55 9.92 3.94
N LEU A 125 14.17 9.56 5.06
CA LEU A 125 13.58 8.65 6.02
C LEU A 125 12.27 9.24 6.61
N GLY A 126 11.26 8.40 6.84
CA GLY A 126 9.99 8.83 7.43
C GLY A 126 10.19 9.51 8.79
N GLY A 127 9.42 10.55 9.10
CA GLY A 127 9.68 11.45 10.23
C GLY A 127 9.78 10.79 11.61
N GLU A 128 9.06 9.70 11.86
CA GLU A 128 9.18 8.94 13.10
C GLU A 128 10.51 8.18 13.21
N LYS A 129 10.90 7.46 12.15
CA LYS A 129 12.17 6.73 12.10
C LYS A 129 13.35 7.69 12.13
N LYS A 130 13.24 8.81 11.42
CA LYS A 130 14.21 9.90 11.47
C LYS A 130 14.44 10.39 12.90
N LYS A 131 13.37 10.60 13.68
CA LYS A 131 13.49 11.01 15.10
C LYS A 131 14.23 9.97 15.93
N GLN A 132 13.96 8.68 15.73
CA GLN A 132 14.62 7.61 16.48
C GLN A 132 16.11 7.54 16.13
N PHE A 133 16.47 7.59 14.84
CA PHE A 133 17.87 7.61 14.43
C PHE A 133 18.60 8.88 14.85
N ASN A 134 17.97 10.05 14.81
CA ASN A 134 18.58 11.30 15.27
C ASN A 134 18.96 11.28 16.76
N MET A 135 18.35 10.42 17.59
CA MET A 135 18.77 10.25 18.97
C MET A 135 20.12 9.54 19.09
N MET A 136 20.43 8.66 18.15
CA MET A 136 21.67 7.86 18.10
C MET A 136 22.74 8.53 17.25
N TYR A 137 22.33 9.25 16.21
CA TYR A 137 23.17 9.90 15.21
C TYR A 137 22.77 11.37 15.04
N PRO A 138 22.99 12.24 16.05
CA PRO A 138 22.54 13.63 16.02
C PRO A 138 23.20 14.46 14.92
N ASP A 139 24.40 14.06 14.47
CA ASP A 139 25.20 14.81 13.49
C ASP A 139 24.99 14.32 12.04
N VAL A 140 24.16 13.31 11.81
CA VAL A 140 23.93 12.72 10.48
C VAL A 140 22.70 13.34 9.82
N ASN A 141 22.87 13.85 8.60
CA ASN A 141 21.74 14.39 7.83
C ASN A 141 20.86 13.28 7.22
N LEU A 142 19.81 12.88 7.93
CA LEU A 142 18.88 11.85 7.48
C LEU A 142 17.73 12.36 6.59
N ASP A 143 17.72 13.65 6.20
CA ASP A 143 16.72 14.20 5.27
C ASP A 143 16.87 13.67 3.85
N GLU A 144 18.08 13.27 3.48
CA GLU A 144 18.41 12.74 2.15
C GLU A 144 18.75 11.26 2.19
N ALA A 145 18.46 10.60 3.32
CA ALA A 145 18.76 9.20 3.51
C ALA A 145 18.00 8.32 2.53
N LEU A 146 18.73 7.42 1.87
CA LEU A 146 18.19 6.40 0.99
C LEU A 146 17.64 5.23 1.81
N VAL A 147 16.43 4.79 1.49
CA VAL A 147 15.83 3.60 2.09
C VAL A 147 16.00 2.41 1.14
N PHE A 148 16.82 1.45 1.54
CA PHE A 148 17.09 0.22 0.80
C PHE A 148 16.27 -0.94 1.36
N GLN A 149 15.25 -1.40 0.63
CA GLN A 149 14.39 -2.50 1.08
C GLN A 149 15.00 -3.85 0.71
N VAL A 150 15.63 -4.49 1.70
CA VAL A 150 16.31 -5.77 1.57
C VAL A 150 15.30 -6.88 1.28
N ASP A 151 15.67 -7.77 0.36
CA ASP A 151 14.88 -8.91 -0.12
C ASP A 151 13.52 -8.52 -0.75
N ARG A 152 13.31 -7.23 -1.05
CA ARG A 152 12.14 -6.80 -1.81
C ARG A 152 12.26 -7.29 -3.24
N ARG A 153 11.22 -7.97 -3.71
CA ARG A 153 11.09 -8.35 -5.11
C ARG A 153 10.88 -7.11 -5.98
N PHE A 154 11.62 -7.05 -7.09
CA PHE A 154 11.40 -6.02 -8.09
C PHE A 154 10.00 -6.21 -8.74
N PRO A 155 9.23 -5.12 -8.93
CA PRO A 155 7.93 -5.21 -9.57
C PRO A 155 8.00 -5.75 -10.99
N SER A 156 7.07 -6.62 -11.34
CA SER A 156 6.92 -7.11 -12.70
C SER A 156 5.89 -6.28 -13.44
N LEU A 157 6.32 -5.59 -14.51
CA LEU A 157 5.45 -4.79 -15.39
C LEU A 157 4.27 -5.59 -15.94
N LEU A 158 4.45 -6.89 -16.14
CA LEU A 158 3.39 -7.79 -16.61
C LEU A 158 2.20 -7.86 -15.65
N PHE A 159 2.42 -7.65 -14.35
CA PHE A 159 1.35 -7.65 -13.35
C PHE A 159 0.91 -6.23 -12.99
N THR A 160 1.85 -5.29 -12.90
CA THR A 160 1.56 -3.93 -12.45
C THR A 160 0.71 -3.15 -13.46
N ILE A 161 0.96 -3.27 -14.76
CA ILE A 161 0.20 -2.54 -15.79
C ILE A 161 -1.27 -2.99 -15.81
N PRO A 162 -1.61 -4.30 -15.91
CA PRO A 162 -3.00 -4.73 -15.85
C PRO A 162 -3.71 -4.32 -14.56
N LEU A 163 -3.03 -4.40 -13.40
CA LEU A 163 -3.61 -4.00 -12.12
C LEU A 163 -3.98 -2.51 -12.11
N THR A 164 -3.09 -1.67 -12.64
CA THR A 164 -3.34 -0.22 -12.77
C THR A 164 -4.53 0.04 -13.70
N LEU A 165 -4.59 -0.63 -14.85
CA LEU A 165 -5.70 -0.50 -15.80
C LEU A 165 -7.04 -0.93 -15.18
N VAL A 166 -7.06 -2.03 -14.42
CA VAL A 166 -8.26 -2.46 -13.66
C VAL A 166 -8.68 -1.37 -12.68
N GLY A 167 -7.74 -0.78 -11.94
CA GLY A 167 -8.01 0.35 -11.04
C GLY A 167 -8.68 1.53 -11.75
N VAL A 168 -8.13 1.95 -12.89
CA VAL A 168 -8.68 3.05 -13.71
C VAL A 168 -10.07 2.72 -14.24
N VAL A 169 -10.28 1.49 -14.76
CA VAL A 169 -11.60 1.06 -15.24
C VAL A 169 -12.64 1.08 -14.12
N LEU A 170 -12.30 0.62 -12.92
CA LEU A 170 -13.20 0.66 -11.76
C LEU A 170 -13.60 2.10 -11.40
N LEU A 171 -12.65 3.05 -11.46
CA LEU A 171 -12.92 4.46 -11.23
C LEU A 171 -13.89 5.04 -12.28
N LEU A 172 -13.65 4.73 -13.56
CA LEU A 172 -14.51 5.20 -14.66
C LEU A 172 -15.93 4.62 -14.58
N VAL A 173 -16.06 3.34 -14.23
CA VAL A 173 -17.37 2.69 -14.01
C VAL A 173 -18.10 3.33 -12.82
N ALA A 174 -17.42 3.52 -11.69
CA ALA A 174 -18.00 4.15 -10.51
C ALA A 174 -18.45 5.59 -10.80
N ALA A 175 -17.65 6.36 -11.54
CA ALA A 175 -18.01 7.70 -12.00
C ALA A 175 -19.22 7.66 -12.94
N GLY A 176 -19.22 6.77 -13.94
CA GLY A 176 -20.33 6.60 -14.90
C GLY A 176 -21.66 6.29 -14.21
N ILE A 177 -21.65 5.42 -13.19
CA ILE A 177 -22.84 5.13 -12.36
C ILE A 177 -23.26 6.37 -11.56
N THR A 178 -22.30 7.09 -10.99
CA THR A 178 -22.56 8.27 -10.14
C THR A 178 -23.17 9.43 -10.94
N PHE A 179 -22.68 9.69 -12.16
CA PHE A 179 -23.17 10.76 -13.03
C PHE A 179 -24.39 10.38 -13.86
N GLY A 180 -24.93 9.17 -13.70
CA GLY A 180 -26.18 8.75 -14.32
C GLY A 180 -26.08 8.42 -15.81
N PHE A 181 -24.87 8.17 -16.34
CA PHE A 181 -24.70 7.68 -17.71
C PHE A 181 -25.38 6.31 -17.94
N PHE A 182 -25.66 5.58 -16.86
CA PHE A 182 -26.38 4.31 -16.87
C PHE A 182 -27.80 4.39 -16.31
N LYS A 183 -28.39 5.59 -16.15
CA LYS A 183 -29.83 5.66 -15.88
C LYS A 183 -30.55 5.06 -17.08
N HIS A 184 -31.04 3.83 -16.93
CA HIS A 184 -32.00 3.27 -17.87
C HIS A 184 -33.07 4.33 -18.08
N LYS A 185 -33.26 4.76 -19.33
CA LYS A 185 -34.48 5.46 -19.72
C LYS A 185 -35.59 4.50 -19.32
N GLU A 186 -36.24 4.77 -18.19
CA GLU A 186 -37.50 4.13 -17.87
C GLU A 186 -38.34 4.32 -19.13
N LYS A 187 -38.65 3.21 -19.82
CA LYS A 187 -39.56 3.28 -20.95
C LYS A 187 -40.79 3.98 -20.38
N PRO A 188 -41.22 5.12 -20.95
CA PRO A 188 -42.42 5.78 -20.46
C PRO A 188 -43.48 4.69 -20.43
N ALA A 189 -44.01 4.41 -19.24
CA ALA A 189 -45.05 3.42 -19.07
C ALA A 189 -46.08 3.76 -20.13
N ALA A 190 -46.23 2.88 -21.13
CA ALA A 190 -47.13 3.12 -22.23
C ALA A 190 -48.48 3.41 -21.59
N GLU A 191 -48.91 4.65 -21.74
CA GLU A 191 -50.11 5.22 -21.19
C GLU A 191 -51.24 4.30 -21.61
N HIS A 192 -51.67 3.43 -20.69
CA HIS A 192 -52.95 2.73 -20.77
C HIS A 192 -54.04 3.78 -20.57
N GLN A 193 -54.19 4.63 -21.58
CA GLN A 193 -55.41 5.38 -21.80
C GLN A 193 -56.44 4.41 -22.36
N MET A 194 -57.53 4.27 -21.60
CA MET A 194 -58.84 3.74 -21.98
C MET A 194 -58.95 2.21 -22.09
N ASP A 195 -59.54 1.60 -21.04
CA ASP A 195 -60.97 1.31 -21.18
C ASP A 195 -61.71 1.58 -19.86
N SER A 196 -62.72 2.43 -19.99
CA SER A 196 -63.70 2.80 -18.98
C SER A 196 -64.88 1.83 -19.11
N GLY A 197 -65.11 0.98 -18.13
CA GLY A 197 -66.33 0.17 -18.14
C GLY A 197 -66.54 -0.71 -16.93
N SER A 198 -67.64 -0.44 -16.20
CA SER A 198 -68.29 -1.24 -15.13
C SER A 198 -67.50 -1.41 -13.82
N ALA A 199 -67.89 -0.78 -12.71
CA ALA A 199 -69.13 -0.95 -11.92
C ALA A 199 -69.26 -2.37 -11.31
N TRP A 200 -69.89 -2.42 -10.12
CA TRP A 200 -70.02 -3.53 -9.14
C TRP A 200 -68.83 -3.61 -8.17
N ALA A 201 -68.88 -2.96 -7.00
CA ALA A 201 -69.67 -3.34 -5.82
C ALA A 201 -69.40 -4.79 -5.38
N GLU A 202 -68.47 -4.97 -4.44
CA GLU A 202 -68.68 -5.95 -3.38
C GLU A 202 -67.84 -5.58 -2.15
N GLU A 203 -68.60 -5.29 -1.10
CA GLU A 203 -68.25 -5.12 0.29
C GLU A 203 -68.16 -6.52 0.91
N SER A 204 -67.02 -6.87 1.52
CA SER A 204 -66.96 -7.91 2.53
C SER A 204 -65.78 -7.65 3.47
N ASP A 205 -66.11 -6.97 4.54
CA ASP A 205 -65.79 -7.35 5.92
C ASP A 205 -65.03 -8.69 6.06
N ASN A 206 -63.84 -8.64 6.67
CA ASN A 206 -63.39 -9.70 7.57
C ASN A 206 -62.34 -9.15 8.53
N SER A 207 -62.85 -8.69 9.67
CA SER A 207 -62.38 -8.98 11.03
C SER A 207 -61.05 -9.72 11.20
N GLU A 208 -60.30 -9.21 12.19
CA GLU A 208 -59.53 -9.97 13.19
C GLU A 208 -58.38 -10.84 12.63
N GLU A 209 -57.13 -10.72 13.02
CA GLU A 209 -56.61 -11.01 14.36
C GLU A 209 -55.08 -11.12 14.13
N ASN A 210 -54.22 -10.32 14.76
CA ASN A 210 -52.97 -10.88 15.28
C ASN A 210 -52.23 -9.93 16.23
N ILE A 211 -52.54 -10.13 17.50
CA ILE A 211 -51.60 -10.37 18.60
C ILE A 211 -50.35 -9.49 18.65
N ASN A 212 -50.54 -8.45 19.45
CA ASN A 212 -49.58 -7.83 20.33
C ASN A 212 -48.70 -8.89 21.07
N HIS A 213 -47.40 -8.97 20.78
CA HIS A 213 -46.44 -9.70 21.61
C HIS A 213 -45.18 -8.90 21.93
N ARG A 214 -45.29 -8.23 23.08
CA ARG A 214 -44.39 -8.16 24.24
C ARG A 214 -42.87 -8.01 24.02
N PRO A 215 -42.23 -7.01 24.66
CA PRO A 215 -40.79 -6.90 24.79
C PRO A 215 -40.29 -7.82 25.91
N GLU A 216 -39.15 -8.50 25.68
CA GLU A 216 -38.33 -9.01 26.77
C GLU A 216 -36.94 -8.37 26.73
N ASP A 217 -36.66 -7.70 27.84
CA ASP A 217 -35.35 -7.30 28.31
C ASP A 217 -34.39 -8.50 28.40
N ARG A 218 -33.09 -8.28 28.17
CA ARG A 218 -32.02 -8.94 28.93
C ARG A 218 -30.67 -8.24 28.80
N ASN A 219 -30.36 -7.51 29.88
CA ASN A 219 -29.10 -7.39 30.63
C ASN A 219 -27.75 -7.85 30.05
N ASN A 220 -26.75 -7.07 30.49
CA ASN A 220 -25.29 -7.26 30.64
C ASN A 220 -24.41 -7.01 29.42
#